data_AF-A0A6A0A377-F1
#
_entry.id   AF-A0A6A0A377-F1
#
_cell.length_a   1.000
_cell.length_b   1.000
_cell.length_c   1.000
_cell.angle_alpha   90.00
_cell.angle_beta   90.00
_cell.angle_gamma   90.00
#
_symmetry.space_group_name_H-M   'P 1'
#
loop_
_entity.id
_entity.type
_entity.pdbx_description
1 polymer ?
#
loop_
_entity_poly.entity_id
_entity_poly.type
_entity_poly.pdbx_seq_one_letter_code
_entity_poly.pdbx_strand_id
1 'polypeptide(L)'
;MSFVRRDIPGKTFVALNIMWQHLEQRSFRMTEEQYMEKMDSVAYLVNVLDQTQLVRAFLQKPAKSEKGLPKRPVVGTAISIRLDLPPQVISEFFGSGYQ
;
A
#
# COMPACT_ATOMS: atom_id res chain seq x y z
N MET A 1 1.25 2.95 -6.09
CA MET A 1 0.95 2.24 -4.83
C MET A 1 0.45 0.84 -5.15
N SER A 2 0.59 -0.12 -4.23
CA SER A 2 0.12 -1.50 -4.40
C SER A 2 -0.13 -2.18 -3.07
N PHE A 3 -1.14 -3.04 -2.98
CA PHE A 3 -1.36 -3.89 -1.80
C PHE A 3 -0.41 -5.09 -1.83
N VAL A 4 0.10 -5.47 -0.66
CA VAL A 4 0.94 -6.65 -0.48
C VAL A 4 0.48 -7.38 0.77
N ARG A 5 0.10 -8.65 0.61
CA ARG A 5 -0.05 -9.59 1.70
C ARG A 5 1.34 -10.03 2.18
N ARG A 6 1.52 -10.08 3.49
CA ARG A 6 2.72 -10.62 4.13
C ARG A 6 2.33 -11.66 5.15
N ASP A 7 2.97 -12.81 5.03
CA ASP A 7 2.89 -13.92 5.96
C ASP A 7 4.20 -13.99 6.73
N ILE A 8 4.13 -13.74 8.03
CA ILE A 8 5.23 -13.95 8.96
C ILE A 8 4.80 -15.05 9.95
N PRO A 9 5.74 -15.75 10.61
CA PRO A 9 5.38 -16.78 11.58
C PRO A 9 4.33 -16.29 12.59
N GLY A 10 3.18 -16.95 12.62
CA GLY A 10 2.06 -16.62 13.51
C GLY A 10 1.23 -15.38 13.15
N LYS A 11 1.47 -14.73 12.00
CA LYS A 11 0.71 -13.53 11.61
C LYS A 11 0.66 -13.30 10.11
N THR A 12 -0.54 -13.10 9.59
CA THR A 12 -0.77 -12.57 8.25
C THR A 12 -1.28 -11.13 8.34
N PHE A 13 -0.79 -10.25 7.49
CA PHE A 13 -1.32 -8.90 7.36
C PHE A 13 -1.19 -8.37 5.94
N VAL A 14 -1.96 -7.35 5.61
CA VAL A 14 -1.87 -6.63 4.33
C VAL A 14 -1.28 -5.24 4.58
N ALA A 15 -0.44 -4.79 3.66
CA ALA A 15 0.09 -3.44 3.66
C ALA A 15 -0.13 -2.76 2.30
N LEU A 16 -0.46 -1.49 2.32
CA LEU A 16 -0.44 -0.61 1.16
C LEU A 16 0.97 -0.04 1.01
N ASN A 17 1.67 -0.45 -0.03
CA ASN A 17 3.01 0.03 -0.35
C ASN A 17 2.96 1.28 -1.23
N ILE A 18 3.59 2.34 -0.75
CA ILE A 18 3.89 3.56 -1.49
C ILE A 18 5.28 3.40 -2.07
N MET A 19 5.34 3.30 -3.40
CA MET A 19 6.57 3.11 -4.15
C MET A 19 7.21 4.46 -4.48
N TRP A 20 8.53 4.45 -4.74
CA TRP A 20 9.28 5.63 -5.15
C TRP A 20 8.98 6.09 -6.59
N GLN A 21 8.40 5.22 -7.41
CA GLN A 21 8.03 5.54 -8.78
C GLN A 21 6.78 6.43 -8.79
N HIS A 22 6.86 7.56 -9.47
CA HIS A 22 5.78 8.53 -9.63
C HIS A 22 5.69 9.02 -11.08
N LEU A 23 4.53 9.58 -11.45
CA LEU A 23 4.16 9.91 -12.82
C LEU A 23 5.16 10.85 -13.53
N GLU A 24 5.76 11.79 -12.80
CA GLU A 24 6.71 12.78 -13.35
C GLU A 24 8.08 12.19 -13.75
N GLN A 25 8.35 10.92 -13.47
CA GLN A 25 9.60 10.29 -13.86
C GLN A 25 9.62 9.97 -15.35
N ARG A 26 10.70 10.34 -16.05
CA ARG A 26 10.87 10.06 -17.49
C ARG A 26 10.70 8.59 -17.89
N SER A 27 11.04 7.66 -16.99
CA SER A 27 10.95 6.21 -17.22
C SER A 27 9.81 5.57 -16.41
N PHE A 28 8.72 6.30 -16.19
CA PHE A 28 7.53 5.75 -15.56
C PHE A 28 6.85 4.73 -16.49
N ARG A 29 6.38 3.62 -15.91
CA ARG A 29 5.93 2.45 -16.67
C ARG A 29 4.49 2.52 -17.16
N MET A 30 3.72 3.51 -16.70
CA MET A 30 2.30 3.68 -17.00
C MET A 30 2.08 5.05 -17.64
N THR A 31 1.07 5.15 -18.50
CA THR A 31 0.56 6.46 -18.93
C THR A 31 -0.13 7.16 -17.75
N GLU A 32 -0.41 8.46 -17.90
CA GLU A 32 -1.19 9.22 -16.91
C GLU A 32 -2.56 8.60 -16.66
N GLU A 33 -3.28 8.24 -17.73
CA GLU A 33 -4.60 7.60 -17.67
C GLU A 33 -4.55 6.28 -16.89
N GLN A 34 -3.60 5.39 -17.21
CA GLN A 34 -3.39 4.12 -16.51
C GLN A 34 -3.01 4.34 -15.04
N TYR A 35 -2.23 5.38 -14.75
CA TYR A 35 -1.87 5.73 -13.39
C TYR A 35 -3.09 6.17 -12.59
N MET A 36 -3.92 7.03 -13.16
CA MET A 36 -5.13 7.53 -12.52
C MET A 36 -6.14 6.40 -12.29
N GLU A 37 -6.40 5.56 -13.29
CA GLU A 37 -7.28 4.38 -13.15
C GLU A 37 -6.78 3.43 -12.05
N LYS A 38 -5.45 3.24 -11.96
CA LYS A 38 -4.85 2.46 -10.88
C LYS A 38 -5.03 3.15 -9.52
N MET A 39 -4.90 4.47 -9.42
CA MET A 39 -5.12 5.19 -8.17
C MET A 39 -6.59 5.13 -7.74
N ASP A 40 -7.53 5.22 -8.67
CA ASP A 40 -8.96 5.05 -8.39
C ASP A 40 -9.26 3.63 -7.90
N SER A 41 -8.68 2.62 -8.53
CA SER A 41 -8.80 1.22 -8.07
C SER A 41 -8.24 1.02 -6.66
N VAL A 42 -7.10 1.65 -6.35
CA VAL A 42 -6.53 1.62 -4.99
C VAL A 42 -7.43 2.33 -3.99
N ALA A 43 -7.94 3.52 -4.33
CA ALA A 43 -8.84 4.29 -3.47
C ALA A 43 -10.15 3.52 -3.21
N TYR A 44 -10.71 2.90 -4.24
CA TYR A 44 -11.86 2.03 -4.14
C TYR A 44 -11.63 0.87 -3.16
N LEU A 45 -10.52 0.14 -3.31
CA LEU A 45 -10.19 -0.96 -2.39
C LEU A 45 -9.95 -0.50 -0.95
N VAL A 46 -9.27 0.64 -0.74
CA VAL A 46 -9.10 1.21 0.61
C VAL A 46 -10.47 1.53 1.24
N ASN A 47 -11.42 2.01 0.45
CA ASN A 47 -12.77 2.31 0.91
C ASN A 47 -13.57 1.05 1.23
N VAL A 48 -13.55 0.04 0.36
CA VAL A 48 -14.23 -1.25 0.58
C VAL A 48 -13.70 -1.98 1.81
N LEU A 49 -12.40 -1.85 2.10
CA LEU A 49 -11.76 -2.44 3.27
C LEU A 49 -11.91 -1.61 4.56
N ASP A 50 -12.64 -0.49 4.50
CA ASP A 50 -12.83 0.46 5.60
C ASP A 50 -11.52 0.98 6.22
N GLN A 51 -10.49 1.22 5.38
CA GLN A 51 -9.17 1.70 5.82
C GLN A 51 -8.91 3.16 5.47
N THR A 52 -9.91 3.88 4.96
CA THR A 52 -9.76 5.26 4.47
C THR A 52 -9.22 6.21 5.54
N GLN A 53 -9.75 6.13 6.76
CA GLN A 53 -9.31 7.00 7.85
C GLN A 53 -7.86 6.72 8.24
N LEU A 54 -7.48 5.45 8.35
CA LEU A 54 -6.11 5.02 8.67
C LEU A 54 -5.11 5.51 7.63
N VAL A 55 -5.41 5.33 6.34
CA VAL A 55 -4.54 5.74 5.23
C VAL A 55 -4.41 7.27 5.21
N ARG A 56 -5.51 8.02 5.32
CA ARG A 56 -5.48 9.49 5.37
C ARG A 56 -4.67 10.00 6.56
N ALA A 57 -4.92 9.45 7.75
CA ALA A 57 -4.19 9.83 8.96
C ALA A 57 -2.69 9.53 8.84
N PHE A 58 -2.30 8.45 8.16
CA PHE A 58 -0.89 8.17 7.88
C PHE A 58 -0.29 9.19 6.91
N LEU A 59 -0.96 9.48 5.79
CA LEU A 59 -0.46 10.39 4.76
C LEU A 59 -0.37 11.86 5.24
N GLN A 60 -1.21 12.27 6.19
CA GLN A 60 -1.19 13.61 6.77
C GLN A 60 -0.07 13.81 7.81
N LYS A 61 0.50 12.72 8.34
CA LYS A 61 1.61 12.83 9.30
C LYS A 61 2.85 13.41 8.61
N PRO A 62 3.68 14.16 9.35
CA PRO A 62 4.95 14.64 8.82
C PRO A 62 5.81 13.44 8.40
N ALA A 63 6.37 13.53 7.19
CA ALA A 63 7.26 12.54 6.62
C ALA A 63 8.53 12.40 7.47
N LYS A 64 8.51 11.46 8.42
CA LYS A 64 9.62 11.14 9.33
C LYS A 64 10.08 9.72 9.09
N SER A 65 11.37 9.47 9.30
CA SER A 65 11.89 8.11 9.32
C SER A 65 11.38 7.41 10.58
N GLU A 66 10.72 6.27 10.42
CA GLU A 66 10.14 5.51 11.53
C GLU A 66 10.46 4.03 11.36
N LYS A 67 10.87 3.36 12.44
CA LYS A 67 11.10 1.90 12.48
C LYS A 67 12.02 1.39 11.35
N GLY A 68 13.07 2.14 11.02
CA GLY A 68 14.01 1.80 9.95
C GLY A 68 13.52 2.11 8.53
N LEU A 69 12.31 2.66 8.36
CA LEU A 69 11.82 3.14 7.07
C LEU A 69 12.30 4.56 6.78
N PRO A 70 12.62 4.88 5.51
CA PRO A 70 12.99 6.22 5.10
C PRO A 70 11.80 7.17 5.19
N LYS A 71 12.07 8.47 5.40
CA LYS A 71 11.05 9.53 5.40
C LYS A 71 10.19 9.59 4.13
N ARG A 72 10.73 9.16 2.99
CA ARG A 72 10.07 9.12 1.68
C ARG A 72 10.41 7.79 1.01
N PRO A 73 9.56 7.27 0.12
CA PRO A 73 9.90 6.06 -0.61
C PRO A 73 11.17 6.28 -1.44
N VAL A 74 12.10 5.35 -1.39
CA VAL A 74 13.36 5.39 -2.15
C VAL A 74 13.49 4.16 -3.03
N VAL A 75 14.45 4.17 -3.96
CA VAL A 75 14.74 3.01 -4.80
C VAL A 75 15.02 1.81 -3.91
N GLY A 76 14.28 0.71 -4.13
CA GLY A 76 14.40 -0.52 -3.36
C GLY A 76 13.69 -0.52 -1.99
N THR A 77 13.14 0.60 -1.51
CA THR A 77 12.42 0.64 -0.22
C THR A 77 11.12 1.43 -0.31
N ALA A 78 10.01 0.71 -0.21
CA ALA A 78 8.68 1.29 -0.15
C ALA A 78 8.33 1.75 1.27
N ILE A 79 7.44 2.75 1.37
CA ILE A 79 6.76 3.05 2.63
C ILE A 79 5.52 2.17 2.70
N SER A 80 5.42 1.33 3.74
CA SER A 80 4.33 0.40 3.92
C SER A 80 3.34 0.91 4.98
N ILE A 81 2.11 1.19 4.57
CA ILE A 81 0.99 1.45 5.49
C ILE A 81 0.36 0.10 5.81
N ARG A 82 0.55 -0.39 7.04
CA ARG A 82 -0.08 -1.63 7.48
C ARG A 82 -1.57 -1.38 7.72
N LEU A 83 -2.42 -2.16 7.06
CA LEU A 83 -3.87 -2.11 7.22
C LEU A 83 -4.28 -2.92 8.45
N ASP A 84 -5.35 -2.47 9.11
CA ASP A 84 -5.95 -3.14 10.24
C ASP A 84 -7.15 -3.98 9.77
N LEU A 85 -6.84 -5.18 9.26
CA LEU A 85 -7.83 -6.09 8.69
C LEU A 85 -7.92 -7.37 9.51
N PRO A 86 -9.13 -7.89 9.77
CA PRO A 86 -9.29 -9.20 10.38
C PRO A 86 -8.85 -10.31 9.42
N PRO A 87 -8.36 -11.46 9.93
CA PRO A 87 -7.87 -12.57 9.10
C PRO A 87 -8.88 -13.07 8.05
N GLN A 88 -10.18 -13.01 8.35
CA GLN A 88 -11.26 -13.42 7.46
C GLN A 88 -11.31 -12.54 6.21
N VAL A 89 -11.27 -11.22 6.38
CA VAL A 89 -11.24 -10.25 5.28
C VAL A 89 -9.96 -10.41 4.45
N ILE A 90 -8.82 -10.66 5.10
CA ILE A 90 -7.57 -10.92 4.38
C ILE A 90 -7.71 -12.16 3.49
N SER A 91 -8.27 -13.25 4.01
CA SER A 91 -8.46 -14.49 3.24
C SER A 91 -9.45 -14.32 2.10
N GLU A 92 -10.52 -13.54 2.28
CA GLU A 92 -11.55 -13.30 1.27
C GLU A 92 -11.03 -12.42 0.12
N PHE A 93 -10.41 -11.28 0.44
CA PHE A 93 -10.03 -10.28 -0.55
C PHE A 93 -8.65 -10.54 -1.18
N PHE A 94 -7.74 -11.19 -0.45
CA PHE A 94 -6.37 -11.42 -0.90
C PHE A 94 -6.04 -12.90 -1.09
N GLY A 95 -7.04 -13.78 -0.98
CA GLY A 95 -6.93 -15.23 -1.10
C GLY A 95 -6.06 -15.85 0.00
N SER A 96 -5.88 -17.16 -0.04
CA SER A 96 -4.72 -17.85 0.54
C SER A 96 -3.53 -17.62 -0.39
N GLY A 97 -2.48 -16.95 0.07
CA GLY A 97 -1.25 -16.77 -0.70
C GLY A 97 -0.75 -18.11 -1.24
N TYR A 98 -0.06 -18.09 -2.38
CA TYR A 98 0.55 -19.31 -2.96
C TYR A 98 1.29 -20.07 -1.85
N GLN A 99 0.84 -21.30 -1.57
CA GLN A 99 1.60 -22.29 -0.79
C GLN A 99 2.83 -22.74 -1.57
#